data_AF-A0AAD3HGB6-F1
#
_entry.id   AF-A0AAD3HGB6-F1
#
_cell.length_a   1.000
_cell.length_b   1.000
_cell.length_c   1.000
_cell.angle_alpha   90.00
_cell.angle_beta   90.00
_cell.angle_gamma   90.00
#
_symmetry.space_group_name_H-M   'P 1'
#
loop_
_entity.id
_entity.type
_entity.pdbx_description
1 polymer ?
#
loop_
_entity_poly.entity_id
_entity_poly.type
_entity_poly.pdbx_seq_one_letter_code
_entity_poly.pdbx_strand_id
1 'polypeptide(L)'
;MNISTFQGNLDFIKSLYLLKEWNDEKCRNEILEALEEANAKIKKALGRSMHRLGWRKHKPSIEAVEKVANKFPSTLSFPNGSGSIPIQSAATTCDGYEYVPILAKEGVKHKVGGEDARGGLLMLVPYENLGWNTLQWFVNVSDDDEFDTKKVHVLKELRKLDLLVKVDIQEQKLFLYCCSNMNKLRFEYLANWDPDALIETRTNRNVRLTHCKLSEENLLLILKAGFQYHPHIGGLLFVKDDEGNTAFDALCNGKGTANIMSLLHQILSTKRDYPILHHVLVKAPQHRELFMSKFPWAYHLKDHNGRALHQAVLAAGPDVMNANKQLFASLSDEQIQEKDPMTTLFPFAAMAVGEHADLDQCFYLLRRHPSVLEKRSRVSVSRSSKKRKIREIED
;
A
#
# COMPACT_ATOMS: atom_id res chain seq x y z
N MET A 1 -12.11 -38.37 10.65
CA MET A 1 -13.07 -38.55 11.76
C MET A 1 -14.14 -39.49 11.24
N ASN A 2 -14.33 -40.65 11.87
CA ASN A 2 -15.20 -41.71 11.34
C ASN A 2 -16.68 -41.37 11.59
N ILE A 3 -17.57 -41.70 10.66
CA ILE A 3 -19.02 -41.45 10.73
C ILE A 3 -19.65 -42.09 12.00
N SER A 4 -19.04 -43.15 12.54
CA SER A 4 -19.44 -43.79 13.80
C SER A 4 -19.45 -42.86 15.02
N THR A 5 -18.58 -41.83 15.04
CA THR A 5 -18.52 -40.85 16.14
C THR A 5 -19.73 -39.90 16.16
N PHE A 6 -20.43 -39.74 15.02
CA PHE A 6 -21.62 -38.89 14.93
C PHE A 6 -22.89 -39.65 15.30
N GLN A 7 -22.98 -40.94 14.94
CA GLN A 7 -24.06 -41.83 15.37
C GLN A 7 -24.13 -41.94 16.90
N GLY A 8 -22.97 -42.06 17.57
CA GLY A 8 -22.90 -42.10 19.04
C GLY A 8 -23.41 -40.83 19.74
N ASN A 9 -23.30 -39.65 19.12
CA ASN A 9 -23.86 -38.42 19.67
C ASN A 9 -25.40 -38.37 19.55
N LEU A 10 -25.96 -38.97 18.49
CA LEU A 10 -27.42 -39.03 18.32
C LEU A 10 -28.04 -39.99 19.33
N ASP A 11 -27.39 -41.12 19.59
CA ASP A 11 -27.83 -42.08 20.61
C ASP A 11 -27.64 -41.51 22.03
N PHE A 12 -26.58 -40.74 22.28
CA PHE A 12 -26.39 -39.99 23.53
C PHE A 12 -27.49 -38.94 23.78
N ILE A 13 -27.94 -38.24 22.72
CA ILE A 13 -29.07 -37.30 22.81
C ILE A 13 -30.40 -38.05 23.04
N LYS A 14 -30.56 -39.26 22.51
CA LYS A 14 -31.72 -40.11 22.83
C LYS A 14 -31.68 -40.59 24.29
N SER A 15 -30.50 -40.90 24.84
CA SER A 15 -30.32 -41.23 26.26
C SER A 15 -30.69 -40.06 27.18
N LEU A 16 -30.42 -38.82 26.74
CA LEU A 16 -30.86 -37.60 27.41
C LEU A 16 -32.38 -37.42 27.46
N TYR A 17 -33.12 -37.99 26.51
CA TYR A 17 -34.58 -38.00 26.53
C TYR A 17 -35.13 -38.97 27.57
N LEU A 18 -34.52 -40.15 27.71
CA LEU A 18 -34.88 -41.14 28.74
C LEU A 18 -34.64 -40.63 30.16
N LEU A 19 -33.63 -39.76 30.34
CA LEU A 19 -33.34 -39.09 31.61
C LEU A 19 -34.46 -38.18 32.13
N LYS A 20 -35.40 -37.75 31.28
CA LYS A 20 -36.57 -36.99 31.73
C LYS A 20 -37.64 -37.85 32.40
N GLU A 21 -37.63 -39.16 32.17
CA GLU A 21 -38.59 -40.11 32.74
C GLU A 21 -38.08 -40.76 34.04
N TRP A 22 -36.84 -40.46 34.45
CA TRP A 22 -36.27 -40.92 35.71
C TRP A 22 -36.62 -39.98 36.88
N ASN A 23 -37.34 -40.54 37.86
CA ASN A 23 -37.76 -39.83 39.08
C ASN A 23 -36.67 -39.68 40.15
N ASP A 24 -35.49 -40.29 39.97
CA ASP A 24 -34.36 -40.16 40.91
C ASP A 24 -33.53 -38.91 40.57
N GLU A 25 -33.75 -37.84 41.35
CA GLU A 25 -33.04 -36.57 41.20
C GLU A 25 -31.52 -36.71 41.38
N LYS A 26 -31.08 -37.57 42.31
CA LYS A 26 -29.64 -37.78 42.55
C LYS A 26 -28.98 -38.42 41.34
N CYS A 27 -29.57 -39.48 40.81
CA CYS A 27 -29.05 -40.16 39.63
C CYS A 27 -29.05 -39.25 38.39
N ARG A 28 -30.10 -38.43 38.22
CA ARG A 28 -30.17 -37.43 37.16
C ARG A 28 -29.03 -36.40 37.26
N ASN A 29 -28.75 -35.91 38.47
CA ASN A 29 -27.67 -34.96 38.71
C ASN A 29 -26.28 -35.57 38.45
N GLU A 30 -26.03 -36.80 38.91
CA GLU A 30 -24.78 -37.53 38.64
C GLU A 30 -24.55 -37.73 37.13
N ILE A 31 -25.60 -38.04 36.36
CA ILE A 31 -25.46 -38.19 34.92
C ILE A 31 -25.18 -36.84 34.27
N LEU A 32 -25.92 -35.77 34.61
CA LEU A 32 -25.66 -34.43 34.10
C LEU A 32 -24.20 -34.00 34.31
N GLU A 33 -23.65 -34.24 35.51
CA GLU A 33 -22.24 -33.97 35.83
C GLU A 33 -21.29 -34.76 34.91
N ALA A 34 -21.55 -36.05 34.70
CA ALA A 34 -20.74 -36.86 33.79
C ALA A 34 -20.81 -36.38 32.32
N LEU A 35 -21.97 -35.91 31.86
CA LEU A 35 -22.12 -35.35 30.50
C LEU A 35 -21.36 -34.02 30.37
N GLU A 36 -21.39 -33.18 31.39
CA GLU A 36 -20.63 -31.93 31.43
C GLU A 36 -19.12 -32.18 31.40
N GLU A 37 -18.64 -33.15 32.17
CA GLU A 37 -17.23 -33.57 32.17
C GLU A 37 -16.81 -34.12 30.79
N ALA A 38 -17.65 -34.97 30.18
CA ALA A 38 -17.41 -35.51 28.85
C ALA A 38 -17.38 -34.39 27.78
N ASN A 39 -18.32 -33.45 27.82
CA ASN A 39 -18.36 -32.31 26.92
C ASN A 39 -17.12 -31.41 27.08
N ALA A 40 -16.66 -31.18 28.32
CA ALA A 40 -15.44 -30.44 28.60
C ALA A 40 -14.20 -31.14 28.00
N LYS A 41 -14.10 -32.47 28.17
CA LYS A 41 -13.02 -33.28 27.57
C LYS A 41 -13.06 -33.21 26.04
N ILE A 42 -14.24 -33.29 25.42
CA ILE A 42 -14.42 -33.17 23.96
C ILE A 42 -14.01 -31.78 23.47
N LYS A 43 -14.51 -30.70 24.08
CA LYS A 43 -14.15 -29.32 23.72
C LYS A 43 -12.64 -29.09 23.83
N LYS A 44 -12.01 -29.59 24.89
CA LYS A 44 -10.56 -29.52 25.08
C LYS A 44 -9.80 -30.28 23.99
N ALA A 45 -10.26 -31.48 23.61
CA ALA A 45 -9.65 -32.27 22.54
C ALA A 45 -9.81 -31.59 21.17
N LEU A 46 -11.00 -31.05 20.88
CA LEU A 46 -11.28 -30.31 19.65
C LEU A 46 -10.46 -29.02 19.57
N GLY A 47 -10.41 -28.21 20.65
CA GLY A 47 -9.58 -27.02 20.71
C GLY A 47 -8.10 -27.33 20.41
N ARG A 48 -7.55 -28.36 21.07
CA ARG A 48 -6.19 -28.87 20.76
C ARG A 48 -6.03 -29.33 19.31
N SER A 49 -7.06 -29.92 18.71
CA SER A 49 -7.03 -30.32 17.30
C SER A 49 -7.03 -29.14 16.34
N MET A 50 -7.71 -28.05 16.68
CA MET A 50 -7.77 -26.83 15.86
C MET A 50 -6.41 -26.11 15.77
N HIS A 51 -5.50 -26.29 16.74
CA HIS A 51 -4.12 -25.81 16.61
C HIS A 51 -3.26 -26.63 15.64
N ARG A 52 -3.72 -27.81 15.22
CA ARG A 52 -2.97 -28.74 14.37
C ARG A 52 -3.42 -28.74 12.91
N LEU A 53 -4.22 -27.75 12.51
CA LEU A 53 -4.74 -27.64 11.13
C LEU A 53 -3.63 -27.56 10.08
N GLY A 54 -2.48 -26.98 10.42
CA GLY A 54 -1.31 -26.94 9.55
C GLY A 54 -0.33 -28.09 9.69
N TRP A 55 -0.70 -29.20 10.35
CA TRP A 55 0.19 -30.36 10.49
C TRP A 55 -0.06 -31.35 9.34
N ARG A 56 0.96 -31.57 8.50
CA ARG A 56 0.91 -32.37 7.25
C ARG A 56 0.16 -33.70 7.33
N LYS A 57 0.21 -34.40 8.46
CA LYS A 57 -0.34 -35.77 8.58
C LYS A 57 -1.86 -35.84 8.59
N HIS A 58 -2.56 -34.78 9.01
CA HIS A 58 -4.01 -34.85 9.26
C HIS A 58 -4.72 -33.53 8.92
N LYS A 59 -4.88 -33.24 7.63
CA LYS A 59 -5.64 -32.07 7.16
C LYS A 59 -7.15 -32.37 7.13
N PRO A 60 -7.97 -31.80 8.03
CA PRO A 60 -9.42 -31.89 7.89
C PRO A 60 -9.90 -31.06 6.69
N SER A 61 -11.07 -31.37 6.13
CA SER A 61 -11.66 -30.47 5.13
C SER A 61 -12.08 -29.15 5.77
N ILE A 62 -12.11 -28.07 4.98
CA ILE A 62 -12.61 -26.75 5.42
C ILE A 62 -14.03 -26.88 6.00
N GLU A 63 -14.89 -27.69 5.38
CA GLU A 63 -16.26 -27.96 5.84
C GLU A 63 -16.28 -28.65 7.21
N ALA A 64 -15.33 -29.55 7.48
CA ALA A 64 -15.23 -30.20 8.78
C ALA A 64 -14.81 -29.20 9.86
N VAL A 65 -13.88 -28.29 9.55
CA VAL A 65 -13.47 -27.19 10.44
C VAL A 65 -14.64 -26.24 10.69
N GLU A 66 -15.38 -25.85 9.66
CA GLU A 66 -16.59 -25.02 9.79
C GLU A 66 -17.67 -25.70 10.65
N LYS A 67 -17.91 -27.00 10.47
CA LYS A 67 -18.86 -27.77 11.31
C LYS A 67 -18.43 -27.82 12.77
N VAL A 68 -17.13 -28.04 13.04
CA VAL A 68 -16.59 -28.03 14.41
C VAL A 68 -16.73 -26.64 15.03
N ALA A 69 -16.36 -25.59 14.30
CA ALA A 69 -16.47 -24.20 14.75
C ALA A 69 -17.92 -23.81 15.09
N ASN A 70 -18.88 -24.14 14.23
CA ASN A 70 -20.30 -23.85 14.47
C ASN A 70 -20.88 -24.66 15.65
N LYS A 71 -20.51 -25.94 15.77
CA LYS A 71 -21.03 -26.81 16.83
C LYS A 71 -20.37 -26.56 18.19
N PHE A 72 -19.10 -26.15 18.19
CA PHE A 72 -18.32 -25.90 19.40
C PHE A 72 -17.56 -24.56 19.34
N PRO A 73 -18.24 -23.40 19.32
CA PRO A 73 -17.60 -22.09 19.13
C PRO A 73 -16.43 -21.80 20.08
N SER A 74 -16.50 -22.28 21.32
CA SER A 74 -15.44 -22.14 22.32
C SER A 74 -14.10 -22.71 21.87
N THR A 75 -14.07 -23.61 20.89
CA THR A 75 -12.81 -24.15 20.36
C THR A 75 -12.03 -23.11 19.56
N LEU A 76 -12.68 -22.08 18.99
CA LEU A 76 -12.02 -21.02 18.23
C LEU A 76 -11.23 -20.04 19.12
N SER A 77 -11.57 -19.96 20.41
CA SER A 77 -10.86 -19.16 21.41
C SER A 77 -10.03 -20.02 22.37
N PHE A 78 -9.89 -21.32 22.10
CA PHE A 78 -9.19 -22.23 23.00
C PHE A 78 -7.68 -21.91 22.95
N PRO A 79 -7.06 -21.47 24.06
CA PRO A 79 -5.64 -21.18 24.06
C PRO A 79 -4.84 -22.49 24.10
N ASN A 80 -3.73 -22.54 23.37
CA ASN A 80 -2.73 -23.59 23.54
C ASN A 80 -1.80 -23.28 24.74
N GLY A 81 -0.75 -24.08 24.94
CA GLY A 81 0.20 -23.88 26.04
C GLY A 81 0.98 -22.56 26.01
N SER A 82 0.97 -21.84 24.89
CA SER A 82 1.56 -20.50 24.75
C SER A 82 0.56 -19.36 24.88
N GLY A 83 -0.73 -19.66 25.06
CA GLY A 83 -1.81 -18.68 25.01
C GLY A 83 -2.34 -18.39 23.60
N SER A 84 -1.75 -18.94 22.55
CA SER A 84 -2.21 -18.69 21.18
C SER A 84 -3.55 -19.36 20.92
N ILE A 85 -4.43 -18.73 20.14
CA ILE A 85 -5.69 -19.31 19.65
C ILE A 85 -5.50 -20.00 18.28
N PRO A 86 -6.45 -20.84 17.81
CA PRO A 86 -6.27 -21.62 16.59
C PRO A 86 -5.93 -20.83 15.32
N ILE A 87 -6.54 -19.65 15.10
CA ILE A 87 -6.23 -18.83 13.92
C ILE A 87 -4.76 -18.36 13.92
N GLN A 88 -4.20 -18.07 15.09
CA GLN A 88 -2.79 -17.71 15.25
C GLN A 88 -1.88 -18.90 14.91
N SER A 89 -2.22 -20.11 15.38
CA SER A 89 -1.48 -21.32 15.02
C SER A 89 -1.60 -21.70 13.54
N ALA A 90 -2.75 -21.42 12.92
CA ALA A 90 -2.94 -21.59 11.49
C ALA A 90 -2.08 -20.59 10.69
N ALA A 91 -2.04 -19.33 11.12
CA ALA A 91 -1.25 -18.26 10.51
C ALA A 91 0.27 -18.43 10.63
N THR A 92 0.76 -19.38 11.45
CA THR A 92 2.19 -19.69 11.59
C THR A 92 2.66 -20.88 10.75
N THR A 93 1.76 -21.52 9.99
CA THR A 93 2.09 -22.74 9.25
C THR A 93 1.54 -22.68 7.83
N CYS A 94 2.33 -23.02 6.83
CA CYS A 94 1.88 -23.01 5.43
C CYS A 94 0.59 -23.78 5.20
N ASP A 95 0.56 -25.02 5.69
CA ASP A 95 -0.60 -25.88 5.58
C ASP A 95 -1.80 -25.35 6.38
N GLY A 96 -1.56 -24.46 7.34
CA GLY A 96 -2.59 -23.78 8.11
C GLY A 96 -3.21 -22.58 7.40
N TYR A 97 -2.52 -21.98 6.42
CA TYR A 97 -2.97 -20.74 5.76
C TYR A 97 -4.36 -20.89 5.12
N GLU A 98 -4.67 -22.05 4.54
CA GLU A 98 -5.98 -22.34 3.93
C GLU A 98 -7.16 -22.27 4.91
N TYR A 99 -6.90 -22.44 6.21
CA TYR A 99 -7.93 -22.37 7.25
C TYR A 99 -8.10 -20.97 7.84
N VAL A 100 -7.17 -20.03 7.58
CA VAL A 100 -7.25 -18.67 8.15
C VAL A 100 -8.56 -17.96 7.78
N PRO A 101 -9.02 -17.95 6.50
CA PRO A 101 -10.28 -17.29 6.16
C PRO A 101 -11.50 -17.87 6.88
N ILE A 102 -11.61 -19.20 6.97
CA ILE A 102 -12.75 -19.85 7.63
C ILE A 102 -12.71 -19.64 9.14
N LEU A 103 -11.54 -19.71 9.77
CA LEU A 103 -11.40 -19.46 11.20
C LEU A 103 -11.75 -18.02 11.56
N ALA A 104 -11.32 -17.05 10.75
CA ALA A 104 -11.67 -15.64 10.95
C ALA A 104 -13.18 -15.40 10.77
N LYS A 105 -13.77 -15.95 9.69
CA LYS A 105 -15.21 -15.84 9.40
C LYS A 105 -16.06 -16.40 10.52
N GLU A 106 -15.80 -17.63 10.95
CA GLU A 106 -16.54 -18.23 12.06
C GLU A 106 -16.20 -17.54 13.39
N GLY A 107 -14.97 -17.05 13.54
CA GLY A 107 -14.55 -16.26 14.70
C GLY A 107 -15.35 -14.96 14.86
N VAL A 108 -15.65 -14.26 13.77
CA VAL A 108 -16.50 -13.05 13.80
C VAL A 108 -17.90 -13.37 14.30
N LYS A 109 -18.53 -14.43 13.78
CA LYS A 109 -19.88 -14.87 14.22
C LYS A 109 -19.94 -15.13 15.71
N HIS A 110 -18.84 -15.61 16.29
CA HIS A 110 -18.75 -15.99 17.70
C HIS A 110 -17.96 -15.00 18.57
N LYS A 111 -17.69 -13.78 18.07
CA LYS A 111 -16.98 -12.70 18.79
C LYS A 111 -15.62 -13.13 19.38
N VAL A 112 -14.88 -13.96 18.65
CA VAL A 112 -13.56 -14.45 19.08
C VAL A 112 -12.58 -13.28 19.16
N GLY A 113 -12.07 -13.03 20.37
CA GLY A 113 -11.17 -11.91 20.68
C GLY A 113 -11.85 -10.59 21.02
N GLY A 114 -13.19 -10.53 21.00
CA GLY A 114 -13.96 -9.29 21.16
C GLY A 114 -14.62 -8.84 19.84
N GLU A 115 -15.41 -7.76 19.92
CA GLU A 115 -16.19 -7.27 18.77
C GLU A 115 -15.30 -6.75 17.64
N ASP A 116 -14.21 -6.06 17.96
CA ASP A 116 -13.31 -5.46 16.97
C ASP A 116 -12.14 -6.35 16.56
N ALA A 117 -12.02 -7.55 17.16
CA ALA A 117 -10.88 -8.44 16.91
C ALA A 117 -10.96 -9.19 15.57
N ARG A 118 -12.09 -9.05 14.85
CA ARG A 118 -12.40 -9.71 13.58
C ARG A 118 -12.08 -11.21 13.58
N GLY A 119 -12.63 -11.90 14.57
CA GLY A 119 -12.45 -13.35 14.72
C GLY A 119 -11.02 -13.76 15.08
N GLY A 120 -10.27 -12.89 15.76
CA GLY A 120 -8.89 -13.14 16.19
C GLY A 120 -7.80 -12.62 15.23
N LEU A 121 -8.17 -12.07 14.08
CA LEU A 121 -7.20 -11.48 13.13
C LEU A 121 -6.43 -10.30 13.72
N LEU A 122 -7.09 -9.48 14.54
CA LEU A 122 -6.49 -8.31 15.17
C LEU A 122 -6.05 -8.56 16.63
N MET A 123 -6.10 -9.82 17.09
CA MET A 123 -5.56 -10.20 18.39
C MET A 123 -4.05 -10.29 18.37
N LEU A 124 -3.42 -9.81 19.46
CA LEU A 124 -1.99 -9.95 19.68
C LEU A 124 -1.56 -11.42 19.74
N VAL A 125 -0.46 -11.74 19.05
CA VAL A 125 0.17 -13.05 19.09
C VAL A 125 1.03 -13.12 20.35
N PRO A 126 0.87 -14.15 21.21
CA PRO A 126 1.53 -14.19 22.52
C PRO A 126 3.02 -14.56 22.46
N TYR A 127 3.54 -14.95 21.28
CA TYR A 127 4.88 -15.51 21.16
C TYR A 127 6.00 -14.49 21.18
N GLU A 128 5.73 -13.20 21.02
CA GLU A 128 6.78 -12.21 20.85
C GLU A 128 6.43 -10.89 21.54
N ASN A 129 7.38 -10.34 22.30
CA ASN A 129 7.32 -9.00 22.89
C ASN A 129 7.23 -7.87 21.83
N LEU A 130 6.96 -8.21 20.57
CA LEU A 130 6.85 -7.28 19.45
C LEU A 130 5.45 -6.65 19.35
N GLY A 131 4.45 -7.21 20.07
CA GLY A 131 3.10 -6.65 20.09
C GLY A 131 2.40 -6.73 18.74
N TRP A 132 2.71 -7.75 17.93
CA TRP A 132 2.07 -7.95 16.63
C TRP A 132 0.75 -8.68 16.78
N ASN A 133 -0.23 -8.29 15.97
CA ASN A 133 -1.45 -9.09 15.82
C ASN A 133 -1.30 -10.19 14.76
N THR A 134 -2.28 -11.10 14.71
CA THR A 134 -2.32 -12.22 13.77
C THR A 134 -2.16 -11.78 12.31
N LEU A 135 -2.80 -10.68 11.90
CA LEU A 135 -2.70 -10.15 10.53
C LEU A 135 -1.30 -9.62 10.21
N GLN A 136 -0.71 -8.81 11.11
CA GLN A 136 0.67 -8.32 11.00
C GLN A 136 1.67 -9.47 10.93
N TRP A 137 1.52 -10.44 11.82
CA TRP A 137 2.31 -11.67 11.82
C TRP A 137 2.22 -12.39 10.47
N PHE A 138 1.00 -12.60 10.00
CA PHE A 138 0.73 -13.29 8.74
C PHE A 138 1.41 -12.64 7.54
N VAL A 139 1.37 -11.30 7.45
CA VAL A 139 2.05 -10.56 6.37
C VAL A 139 3.57 -10.44 6.56
N ASN A 140 4.08 -10.58 7.79
CA ASN A 140 5.50 -10.44 8.10
C ASN A 140 6.31 -11.69 7.83
N VAL A 141 5.81 -12.87 8.22
CA VAL A 141 6.60 -14.10 8.22
C VAL A 141 7.19 -14.34 6.83
N SER A 142 8.52 -14.35 6.79
CA SER A 142 9.34 -14.61 5.61
C SER A 142 9.21 -16.06 5.24
N ASP A 143 8.84 -16.31 4.00
CA ASP A 143 8.68 -17.63 3.46
C ASP A 143 9.22 -17.65 2.02
N ASP A 144 9.45 -18.83 1.43
CA ASP A 144 9.69 -18.97 -0.01
C ASP A 144 8.50 -18.48 -0.89
N ASP A 145 8.74 -18.44 -2.21
CA ASP A 145 7.78 -17.94 -3.21
C ASP A 145 6.45 -18.72 -3.23
N GLU A 146 6.47 -20.03 -2.93
CA GLU A 146 5.26 -20.86 -2.89
C GLU A 146 4.36 -20.43 -1.73
N PHE A 147 4.97 -20.17 -0.57
CA PHE A 147 4.27 -19.69 0.60
C PHE A 147 3.73 -18.26 0.42
N ASP A 148 4.50 -17.36 -0.19
CA ASP A 148 4.05 -15.99 -0.47
C ASP A 148 2.80 -15.98 -1.37
N THR A 149 2.77 -16.87 -2.37
CA THR A 149 1.61 -17.08 -3.25
C THR A 149 0.37 -17.52 -2.46
N LYS A 150 0.51 -18.49 -1.54
CA LYS A 150 -0.60 -18.96 -0.69
C LYS A 150 -1.12 -17.84 0.22
N LYS A 151 -0.23 -17.03 0.78
CA LYS A 151 -0.64 -15.89 1.63
C LYS A 151 -1.38 -14.82 0.84
N VAL A 152 -0.97 -14.51 -0.38
CA VAL A 152 -1.73 -13.60 -1.26
C VAL A 152 -3.13 -14.14 -1.53
N HIS A 153 -3.28 -15.46 -1.74
CA HIS A 153 -4.60 -16.06 -1.89
C HIS A 153 -5.46 -15.87 -0.64
N VAL A 154 -4.90 -16.10 0.55
CA VAL A 154 -5.59 -15.84 1.83
C VAL A 154 -5.98 -14.38 1.99
N LEU A 155 -5.09 -13.42 1.70
CA LEU A 155 -5.43 -11.98 1.77
C LEU A 155 -6.58 -11.63 0.82
N LYS A 156 -6.61 -12.22 -0.39
CA LYS A 156 -7.71 -12.05 -1.35
C LYS A 156 -9.02 -12.63 -0.80
N GLU A 157 -9.01 -13.80 -0.19
CA GLU A 157 -10.21 -14.39 0.42
C GLU A 157 -10.68 -13.59 1.65
N LEU A 158 -9.76 -13.14 2.52
CA LEU A 158 -10.10 -12.25 3.64
C LEU A 158 -10.74 -10.94 3.16
N ARG A 159 -10.25 -10.37 2.06
CA ARG A 159 -10.86 -9.21 1.41
C ARG A 159 -12.26 -9.51 0.86
N LYS A 160 -12.47 -10.65 0.20
CA LYS A 160 -13.79 -11.05 -0.33
C LYS A 160 -14.82 -11.26 0.78
N LEU A 161 -14.37 -11.64 1.97
CA LEU A 161 -15.20 -11.82 3.16
C LEU A 161 -15.38 -10.52 3.97
N ASP A 162 -14.90 -9.38 3.49
CA ASP A 162 -14.89 -8.09 4.20
C ASP A 162 -14.21 -8.14 5.59
N LEU A 163 -13.28 -9.09 5.78
CA LEU A 163 -12.49 -9.24 7.01
C LEU A 163 -11.19 -8.45 6.98
N LEU A 164 -10.66 -8.23 5.78
CA LEU A 164 -9.55 -7.32 5.50
C LEU A 164 -10.10 -6.15 4.67
N VAL A 165 -9.95 -4.94 5.17
CA VAL A 165 -10.39 -3.70 4.53
C VAL A 165 -9.20 -2.77 4.30
N LYS A 166 -9.37 -1.77 3.43
CA LYS A 166 -8.27 -0.85 3.08
C LYS A 166 -7.65 -0.16 4.29
N VAL A 167 -8.47 0.28 5.24
CA VAL A 167 -8.00 0.99 6.44
C VAL A 167 -7.03 0.15 7.27
N ASP A 168 -7.13 -1.18 7.24
CA ASP A 168 -6.19 -2.06 7.95
C ASP A 168 -4.78 -1.97 7.40
N ILE A 169 -4.61 -1.72 6.10
CA ILE A 169 -3.30 -1.62 5.46
C ILE A 169 -2.47 -0.51 6.14
N GLN A 170 -3.14 0.61 6.43
CA GLN A 170 -2.55 1.77 7.09
C GLN A 170 -2.48 1.60 8.60
N GLU A 171 -3.60 1.31 9.26
CA GLU A 171 -3.69 1.23 10.73
C GLU A 171 -2.81 0.11 11.30
N GLN A 172 -2.76 -1.03 10.61
CA GLN A 172 -1.94 -2.17 11.00
C GLN A 172 -0.54 -2.10 10.40
N LYS A 173 -0.20 -1.02 9.68
CA LYS A 173 1.12 -0.78 9.06
C LYS A 173 1.60 -1.97 8.22
N LEU A 174 0.71 -2.60 7.45
CA LEU A 174 1.01 -3.86 6.78
C LEU A 174 2.21 -3.75 5.83
N PHE A 175 2.41 -2.59 5.19
CA PHE A 175 3.60 -2.33 4.38
C PHE A 175 4.90 -2.48 5.16
N LEU A 176 4.96 -1.98 6.39
CA LEU A 176 6.17 -2.09 7.22
C LEU A 176 6.59 -3.55 7.40
N TYR A 177 5.61 -4.44 7.54
CA TYR A 177 5.79 -5.87 7.78
C TYR A 177 5.99 -6.67 6.50
N CYS A 178 5.46 -6.24 5.36
CA CYS A 178 5.69 -6.92 4.08
C CYS A 178 6.88 -6.33 3.28
N CYS A 179 7.66 -5.41 3.86
CA CYS A 179 8.87 -4.83 3.25
C CYS A 179 10.09 -5.76 3.30
N SER A 180 9.90 -7.02 2.95
CA SER A 180 10.97 -8.01 2.75
C SER A 180 10.87 -8.54 1.33
N ASN A 181 12.01 -8.78 0.67
CA ASN A 181 12.03 -9.39 -0.67
C ASN A 181 11.33 -10.78 -0.69
N MET A 182 11.32 -11.48 0.45
CA MET A 182 10.60 -12.75 0.65
C MET A 182 9.06 -12.60 0.68
N ASN A 183 8.57 -11.36 0.74
CA ASN A 183 7.15 -11.02 0.86
C ASN A 183 6.67 -10.21 -0.34
N LYS A 184 7.37 -10.33 -1.49
CA LYS A 184 7.20 -9.48 -2.66
C LYS A 184 5.79 -9.52 -3.23
N LEU A 185 5.17 -10.70 -3.38
CA LEU A 185 3.82 -10.82 -3.94
C LEU A 185 2.78 -10.23 -2.99
N ARG A 186 2.95 -10.41 -1.68
CA ARG A 186 2.12 -9.74 -0.66
C ARG A 186 2.26 -8.22 -0.75
N PHE A 187 3.49 -7.71 -0.83
CA PHE A 187 3.76 -6.28 -0.96
C PHE A 187 3.12 -5.70 -2.24
N GLU A 188 3.32 -6.34 -3.38
CA GLU A 188 2.74 -5.92 -4.66
C GLU A 188 1.20 -5.97 -4.64
N TYR A 189 0.61 -6.99 -4.02
CA TYR A 189 -0.84 -7.08 -3.85
C TYR A 189 -1.40 -5.91 -3.03
N LEU A 190 -0.75 -5.58 -1.91
CA LEU A 190 -1.16 -4.45 -1.05
C LEU A 190 -0.96 -3.11 -1.77
N ALA A 191 0.17 -2.91 -2.45
CA ALA A 191 0.47 -1.70 -3.24
C ALA A 191 -0.53 -1.48 -4.37
N ASN A 192 -0.97 -2.56 -5.03
CA ASN A 192 -2.01 -2.47 -6.07
C ASN A 192 -3.40 -2.15 -5.48
N TRP A 193 -3.68 -2.58 -4.25
CA TRP A 193 -4.99 -2.39 -3.64
C TRP A 193 -5.15 -1.00 -3.01
N ASP A 194 -4.14 -0.54 -2.27
CA ASP A 194 -4.10 0.78 -1.68
C ASP A 194 -2.71 1.41 -1.89
N PRO A 195 -2.49 2.06 -3.05
CA PRO A 195 -1.20 2.67 -3.33
C PRO A 195 -0.92 3.83 -2.38
N ASP A 196 -1.92 4.62 -1.97
CA ASP A 196 -1.72 5.79 -1.10
C ASP A 196 -1.19 5.39 0.28
N ALA A 197 -1.62 4.23 0.78
CA ALA A 197 -1.05 3.65 2.01
C ALA A 197 0.47 3.42 1.94
N LEU A 198 1.07 3.27 0.75
CA LEU A 198 2.52 3.16 0.62
C LEU A 198 3.24 4.47 0.98
N ILE A 199 2.63 5.63 0.66
CA ILE A 199 3.17 6.96 0.98
C ILE A 199 3.03 7.24 2.48
N GLU A 200 1.86 6.91 3.03
CA GLU A 200 1.48 7.26 4.39
C GLU A 200 2.01 6.29 5.46
N THR A 201 2.51 5.12 5.05
CA THR A 201 3.04 4.16 6.01
C THR A 201 4.27 4.74 6.73
N ARG A 202 4.14 4.83 8.06
CA ARG A 202 5.20 5.23 8.97
C ARG A 202 5.58 4.09 9.92
N THR A 203 6.85 4.06 10.29
CA THR A 203 7.37 3.17 11.34
C THR A 203 6.80 3.52 12.71
N ASN A 204 7.09 2.69 13.70
CA ASN A 204 6.78 2.99 15.10
C ASN A 204 7.52 4.22 15.65
N ARG A 205 8.57 4.69 14.96
CA ARG A 205 9.27 5.95 15.27
C ARG A 205 8.76 7.13 14.44
N ASN A 206 7.58 7.00 13.83
CA ASN A 206 6.97 8.01 12.95
C ASN A 206 7.80 8.34 11.68
N VAL A 207 8.80 7.52 11.33
CA VAL A 207 9.62 7.69 10.12
C VAL A 207 8.91 7.05 8.94
N ARG A 208 8.76 7.77 7.81
CA ARG A 208 8.19 7.21 6.57
C ARG A 208 8.99 6.02 6.09
N LEU A 209 8.31 5.04 5.49
CA LEU A 209 8.94 3.80 5.01
C LEU A 209 10.12 4.06 4.06
N THR A 210 10.04 5.12 3.25
CA THR A 210 11.07 5.55 2.30
C THR A 210 12.34 6.11 2.94
N HIS A 211 12.27 6.51 4.22
CA HIS A 211 13.37 7.06 5.01
C HIS A 211 13.96 6.02 5.97
N CYS A 212 13.43 4.80 5.97
CA CYS A 212 13.95 3.72 6.78
C CYS A 212 15.29 3.21 6.27
N LYS A 213 16.15 2.77 7.21
CA LYS A 213 17.37 2.02 6.87
C LYS A 213 17.00 0.61 6.44
N LEU A 214 16.75 0.43 5.14
CA LEU A 214 16.34 -0.84 4.55
C LEU A 214 17.51 -1.57 3.87
N SER A 215 17.35 -2.89 3.67
CA SER A 215 18.21 -3.63 2.76
C SER A 215 18.07 -3.08 1.34
N GLU A 216 19.05 -3.35 0.48
CA GLU A 216 19.01 -2.89 -0.91
C GLU A 216 17.82 -3.48 -1.68
N GLU A 217 17.53 -4.76 -1.48
CA GLU A 217 16.42 -5.47 -2.12
C GLU A 217 15.06 -4.88 -1.71
N ASN A 218 14.87 -4.60 -0.42
CA ASN A 218 13.62 -4.04 0.09
C ASN A 218 13.42 -2.60 -0.42
N LEU A 219 14.50 -1.82 -0.49
CA LEU A 219 14.48 -0.50 -1.09
C LEU A 219 14.09 -0.56 -2.57
N LEU A 220 14.69 -1.48 -3.33
CA LEU A 220 14.38 -1.68 -4.75
C LEU A 220 12.90 -2.02 -4.95
N LEU A 221 12.33 -2.87 -4.10
CA LEU A 221 10.91 -3.22 -4.11
C LEU A 221 10.02 -1.98 -3.89
N ILE A 222 10.30 -1.19 -2.84
CA ILE A 222 9.53 0.01 -2.52
C ILE A 222 9.64 1.06 -3.63
N LEU A 223 10.85 1.32 -4.14
CA LEU A 223 11.05 2.31 -5.20
C LEU A 223 10.35 1.86 -6.50
N LYS A 224 10.42 0.58 -6.87
CA LYS A 224 9.68 0.06 -8.04
C LYS A 224 8.18 0.30 -7.92
N ALA A 225 7.60 0.00 -6.76
CA ALA A 225 6.19 0.26 -6.50
C ALA A 225 5.88 1.77 -6.47
N GLY A 226 6.74 2.58 -5.85
CA GLY A 226 6.63 4.04 -5.86
C GLY A 226 6.60 4.60 -7.28
N PHE A 227 7.53 4.20 -8.15
CA PHE A 227 7.53 4.65 -9.55
C PHE A 227 6.35 4.11 -10.36
N GLN A 228 5.80 2.95 -9.99
CA GLN A 228 4.65 2.36 -10.66
C GLN A 228 3.34 3.06 -10.30
N TYR A 229 3.07 3.22 -9.01
CA TYR A 229 1.78 3.71 -8.53
C TYR A 229 1.77 5.22 -8.28
N HIS A 230 2.94 5.80 -8.02
CA HIS A 230 3.11 7.20 -7.65
C HIS A 230 4.13 7.95 -8.52
N PRO A 231 4.01 7.87 -9.85
CA PRO A 231 4.98 8.49 -10.75
C PRO A 231 5.05 10.01 -10.54
N HIS A 232 3.92 10.66 -10.31
CA HIS A 232 3.79 12.12 -10.19
C HIS A 232 4.48 12.74 -8.96
N ILE A 233 4.79 11.95 -7.92
CA ILE A 233 5.53 12.45 -6.75
C ILE A 233 7.02 12.12 -6.75
N GLY A 234 7.57 11.59 -7.84
CA GLY A 234 9.00 11.25 -7.91
C GLY A 234 9.31 9.82 -7.49
N GLY A 235 8.34 8.90 -7.52
CA GLY A 235 8.54 7.53 -7.06
C GLY A 235 8.95 7.44 -5.58
N LEU A 236 8.39 8.33 -4.76
CA LEU A 236 8.68 8.51 -3.34
C LEU A 236 10.06 9.10 -2.97
N LEU A 237 11.00 9.23 -3.92
CA LEU A 237 12.37 9.68 -3.66
C LEU A 237 12.46 11.09 -3.07
N PHE A 238 11.56 11.97 -3.48
CA PHE A 238 11.60 13.38 -3.09
C PHE A 238 10.50 13.73 -2.09
N VAL A 239 9.91 12.71 -1.44
CA VAL A 239 9.08 12.91 -0.26
C VAL A 239 10.00 13.38 0.86
N LYS A 240 9.69 14.51 1.47
CA LYS A 240 10.46 15.06 2.59
C LYS A 240 9.99 14.44 3.91
N ASP A 241 10.90 14.26 4.86
CA ASP A 241 10.54 13.99 6.24
C ASP A 241 10.21 15.29 7.00
N ASP A 242 9.99 15.16 8.30
CA ASP A 242 9.64 16.26 9.18
C ASP A 242 10.85 17.23 9.40
N GLU A 243 12.07 16.82 9.02
CA GLU A 243 13.29 17.64 9.02
C GLU A 243 13.55 18.31 7.66
N GLY A 244 12.74 18.01 6.65
CA GLY A 244 12.88 18.53 5.30
C GLY A 244 13.85 17.74 4.40
N ASN A 245 14.44 16.64 4.89
CA ASN A 245 15.32 15.79 4.11
C ASN A 245 14.51 14.91 3.16
N THR A 246 14.96 14.81 1.91
CA THR A 246 14.30 13.91 0.95
C THR A 246 14.63 12.45 1.27
N ALA A 247 13.77 11.52 0.87
CA ALA A 247 14.09 10.10 0.97
C ALA A 247 15.40 9.77 0.24
N PHE A 248 15.67 10.41 -0.90
CA PHE A 248 16.94 10.29 -1.61
C PHE A 248 18.15 10.69 -0.74
N ASP A 249 18.07 11.80 0.00
CA ASP A 249 19.14 12.22 0.91
C ASP A 249 19.40 11.17 2.00
N ALA A 250 18.34 10.68 2.65
CA ALA A 250 18.44 9.64 3.67
C ALA A 250 19.08 8.35 3.12
N LEU A 251 18.73 7.96 1.89
CA LEU A 251 19.28 6.80 1.22
C LEU A 251 20.75 6.98 0.84
N CYS A 252 21.14 8.15 0.31
CA CYS A 252 22.52 8.47 0.00
C CYS A 252 23.39 8.48 1.25
N ASN A 253 22.90 9.03 2.37
CA ASN A 253 23.60 9.03 3.66
C ASN A 253 23.81 7.61 4.20
N GLY A 254 22.85 6.71 3.98
CA GLY A 254 22.91 5.34 4.49
C GLY A 254 23.70 4.35 3.63
N LYS A 255 23.66 4.50 2.30
CA LYS A 255 24.21 3.50 1.35
C LYS A 255 25.25 4.06 0.37
N GLY A 256 25.45 5.38 0.35
CA GLY A 256 26.32 6.07 -0.59
C GLY A 256 25.63 6.39 -1.91
N THR A 257 25.90 7.58 -2.42
CA THR A 257 25.27 8.14 -3.64
C THR A 257 25.48 7.27 -4.87
N ALA A 258 26.68 6.72 -5.08
CA ALA A 258 26.98 5.90 -6.26
C ALA A 258 26.10 4.64 -6.32
N ASN A 259 25.87 3.98 -5.18
CA ASN A 259 25.04 2.79 -5.07
C ASN A 259 23.57 3.11 -5.36
N ILE A 260 23.04 4.18 -4.75
CA ILE A 260 21.66 4.62 -4.99
C ILE A 260 21.45 4.99 -6.47
N MET A 261 22.37 5.73 -7.08
CA MET A 261 22.27 6.09 -8.49
C MET A 261 22.37 4.89 -9.43
N SER A 262 23.10 3.84 -9.06
CA SER A 262 23.14 2.56 -9.78
C SER A 262 21.77 1.87 -9.76
N LEU A 263 21.15 1.77 -8.57
CA LEU A 263 19.81 1.21 -8.40
C LEU A 263 18.75 1.99 -9.17
N LEU A 264 18.78 3.33 -9.08
CA LEU A 264 17.85 4.18 -9.84
C LEU A 264 18.03 3.99 -11.34
N HIS A 265 19.26 3.82 -11.81
CA HIS A 265 19.53 3.50 -13.21
C HIS A 265 18.93 2.16 -13.61
N GLN A 266 19.06 1.12 -12.78
CA GLN A 266 18.44 -0.18 -13.05
C GLN A 266 16.90 -0.07 -13.15
N ILE A 267 16.26 0.67 -12.25
CA ILE A 267 14.80 0.85 -12.25
C ILE A 267 14.36 1.66 -13.48
N LEU A 268 14.94 2.84 -13.68
CA LEU A 268 14.47 3.81 -14.67
C LEU A 268 14.89 3.46 -16.10
N SER A 269 15.97 2.71 -16.30
CA SER A 269 16.36 2.25 -17.65
C SER A 269 15.31 1.33 -18.29
N THR A 270 14.45 0.68 -17.48
CA THR A 270 13.31 -0.11 -17.96
C THR A 270 12.06 0.73 -18.25
N LYS A 271 12.02 1.99 -17.79
CA LYS A 271 10.89 2.93 -17.90
C LYS A 271 11.38 4.30 -18.40
N ARG A 272 11.82 4.35 -19.66
CA ARG A 272 12.42 5.55 -20.27
C ARG A 272 11.42 6.68 -20.56
N ASP A 273 10.15 6.48 -20.26
CA ASP A 273 9.08 7.45 -20.33
C ASP A 273 8.90 8.24 -19.02
N TYR A 274 9.64 7.88 -17.97
CA TYR A 274 9.49 8.51 -16.67
C TYR A 274 10.26 9.86 -16.57
N PRO A 275 9.57 11.00 -16.29
CA PRO A 275 10.16 12.34 -16.32
C PRO A 275 10.98 12.67 -15.04
N ILE A 276 11.94 11.83 -14.64
CA ILE A 276 12.69 11.96 -13.38
C ILE A 276 13.31 13.35 -13.18
N LEU A 277 13.85 13.96 -14.24
CA LEU A 277 14.47 15.28 -14.16
C LEU A 277 13.48 16.37 -13.77
N HIS A 278 12.20 16.25 -14.16
CA HIS A 278 11.17 17.22 -13.76
C HIS A 278 11.00 17.22 -12.24
N HIS A 279 10.97 16.02 -11.64
CA HIS A 279 10.87 15.89 -10.20
C HIS A 279 12.13 16.36 -9.47
N VAL A 280 13.33 16.05 -9.99
CA VAL A 280 14.59 16.50 -9.39
C VAL A 280 14.70 18.01 -9.40
N LEU A 281 14.50 18.65 -10.56
CA LEU A 281 14.67 20.10 -10.65
C LEU A 281 13.65 20.87 -9.80
N VAL A 282 12.45 20.32 -9.63
CA VAL A 282 11.38 20.93 -8.82
C VAL A 282 11.55 20.67 -7.32
N LYS A 283 11.85 19.43 -6.93
CA LYS A 283 11.79 19.01 -5.51
C LYS A 283 13.14 18.93 -4.82
N ALA A 284 14.21 18.74 -5.58
CA ALA A 284 15.58 18.55 -5.06
C ALA A 284 16.65 19.11 -6.03
N PRO A 285 16.61 20.42 -6.36
CA PRO A 285 17.48 21.02 -7.36
C PRO A 285 18.97 20.91 -7.03
N GLN A 286 19.34 20.70 -5.76
CA GLN A 286 20.73 20.45 -5.35
C GLN A 286 21.33 19.18 -5.99
N HIS A 287 20.50 18.24 -6.42
CA HIS A 287 20.94 16.99 -7.07
C HIS A 287 20.90 17.04 -8.60
N ARG A 288 20.65 18.22 -9.20
CA ARG A 288 20.43 18.37 -10.64
C ARG A 288 21.57 17.78 -11.50
N GLU A 289 22.83 18.12 -11.20
CA GLU A 289 23.98 17.73 -12.03
C GLU A 289 24.17 16.21 -12.02
N LEU A 290 23.95 15.61 -10.84
CA LEU A 290 24.02 14.17 -10.65
C LEU A 290 22.96 13.43 -11.47
N PHE A 291 21.71 13.91 -11.46
CA PHE A 291 20.65 13.26 -12.22
C PHE A 291 20.73 13.56 -13.71
N MET A 292 21.11 14.78 -14.12
CA MET A 292 21.27 15.12 -15.54
C MET A 292 22.38 14.28 -16.20
N SER A 293 23.50 14.08 -15.50
CA SER A 293 24.58 13.21 -16.01
C SER A 293 24.17 11.74 -16.08
N LYS A 294 23.38 11.23 -15.12
CA LYS A 294 22.95 9.82 -15.09
C LYS A 294 21.76 9.51 -16.01
N PHE A 295 20.88 10.48 -16.25
CA PHE A 295 19.63 10.32 -17.00
C PHE A 295 19.47 11.37 -18.11
N PRO A 296 20.43 11.51 -19.04
CA PRO A 296 20.37 12.55 -20.08
C PRO A 296 19.15 12.39 -21.00
N TRP A 297 18.68 11.15 -21.21
CA TRP A 297 17.49 10.85 -22.00
C TRP A 297 16.20 11.47 -21.43
N ALA A 298 16.14 11.70 -20.12
CA ALA A 298 14.94 12.23 -19.47
C ALA A 298 14.73 13.73 -19.72
N TYR A 299 15.71 14.41 -20.34
CA TYR A 299 15.65 15.85 -20.62
C TYR A 299 14.53 16.21 -21.60
N HIS A 300 14.26 15.33 -22.56
CA HIS A 300 13.28 15.54 -23.62
C HIS A 300 11.88 15.02 -23.29
N LEU A 301 11.72 14.42 -22.11
CA LEU A 301 10.41 13.93 -21.68
C LEU A 301 9.49 15.08 -21.30
N LYS A 302 8.21 14.78 -21.27
CA LYS A 302 7.17 15.67 -20.74
C LYS A 302 6.65 15.12 -19.43
N ASP A 303 6.27 15.99 -18.51
CA ASP A 303 5.60 15.57 -17.28
C ASP A 303 4.17 15.07 -17.55
N HIS A 304 3.46 14.67 -16.50
CA HIS A 304 2.06 14.20 -16.59
C HIS A 304 1.07 15.26 -17.09
N ASN A 305 1.45 16.55 -17.07
CA ASN A 305 0.67 17.66 -17.62
C ASN A 305 1.11 18.01 -19.06
N GLY A 306 2.02 17.24 -19.66
CA GLY A 306 2.58 17.50 -20.98
C GLY A 306 3.63 18.62 -21.01
N ARG A 307 4.08 19.10 -19.85
CA ARG A 307 5.07 20.18 -19.75
C ARG A 307 6.45 19.68 -20.10
N ALA A 308 7.20 20.46 -20.86
CA ALA A 308 8.64 20.26 -20.98
C ALA A 308 9.35 20.62 -19.66
N LEU A 309 10.61 20.18 -19.52
CA LEU A 309 11.39 20.34 -18.29
C LEU A 309 11.44 21.78 -17.78
N HIS A 310 11.70 22.74 -18.66
CA HIS A 310 11.76 24.16 -18.31
C HIS A 310 10.39 24.72 -17.90
N GLN A 311 9.30 24.26 -18.50
CA GLN A 311 7.94 24.67 -18.15
C GLN A 311 7.55 24.15 -16.75
N ALA A 312 7.95 22.92 -16.40
CA ALA A 312 7.74 22.39 -15.06
C ALA A 312 8.51 23.18 -13.98
N VAL A 313 9.75 23.57 -14.27
CA VAL A 313 10.55 24.45 -13.38
C VAL A 313 9.87 25.81 -13.19
N LEU A 314 9.33 26.42 -14.26
CA LEU A 314 8.60 27.68 -14.16
C LEU A 314 7.31 27.55 -13.35
N ALA A 315 6.54 26.50 -13.60
CA ALA A 315 5.28 26.24 -12.91
C ALA A 315 5.47 25.98 -11.41
N ALA A 316 6.66 25.54 -10.99
CA ALA A 316 6.98 25.32 -9.58
C ALA A 316 7.31 26.61 -8.80
N GLY A 317 7.46 27.74 -9.49
CA GLY A 317 7.61 29.06 -8.86
C GLY A 317 9.03 29.64 -8.84
N PRO A 318 9.17 30.87 -8.33
CA PRO A 318 10.39 31.67 -8.46
C PRO A 318 11.60 31.08 -7.76
N ASP A 319 11.43 30.45 -6.59
CA ASP A 319 12.55 29.82 -5.86
C ASP A 319 13.18 28.68 -6.64
N VAL A 320 12.34 27.82 -7.23
CA VAL A 320 12.77 26.69 -8.06
C VAL A 320 13.41 27.21 -9.35
N MET A 321 12.84 28.23 -9.97
CA MET A 321 13.42 28.89 -11.14
C MET A 321 14.81 29.46 -10.82
N ASN A 322 14.96 30.14 -9.68
CA ASN A 322 16.22 30.73 -9.23
C ASN A 322 17.31 29.68 -9.00
N ALA A 323 16.95 28.51 -8.45
CA ALA A 323 17.87 27.38 -8.33
C ALA A 323 18.32 26.80 -9.69
N ASN A 324 17.61 27.12 -10.77
CA ASN A 324 17.78 26.55 -12.11
C ASN A 324 18.04 27.61 -13.20
N LYS A 325 18.55 28.81 -12.87
CA LYS A 325 18.77 29.91 -13.85
C LYS A 325 19.52 29.50 -15.11
N GLN A 326 20.51 28.61 -14.99
CA GLN A 326 21.31 28.12 -16.13
C GLN A 326 20.47 27.40 -17.18
N LEU A 327 19.40 26.70 -16.77
CA LEU A 327 18.46 26.06 -17.70
C LEU A 327 17.83 27.08 -18.65
N PHE A 328 17.46 28.25 -18.12
CA PHE A 328 16.81 29.31 -18.90
C PHE A 328 17.76 30.05 -19.84
N ALA A 329 19.04 30.18 -19.46
CA ALA A 329 20.07 30.71 -20.36
C ALA A 329 20.26 29.81 -21.59
N SER A 330 20.08 28.49 -21.43
CA SER A 330 20.27 27.49 -22.48
C SER A 330 19.05 27.22 -23.37
N LEU A 331 17.89 27.87 -23.17
CA LEU A 331 16.71 27.59 -23.97
C LEU A 331 16.93 27.95 -25.44
N SER A 332 16.44 27.11 -26.35
CA SER A 332 16.37 27.42 -27.78
C SER A 332 15.20 28.38 -28.07
N ASP A 333 15.22 29.00 -29.23
CA ASP A 333 14.17 29.93 -29.67
C ASP A 333 12.82 29.21 -29.85
N GLU A 334 12.85 27.93 -30.25
CA GLU A 334 11.66 27.07 -30.32
C GLU A 334 11.09 26.80 -28.93
N GLN A 335 11.94 26.53 -27.94
CA GLN A 335 11.51 26.32 -26.56
C GLN A 335 10.93 27.60 -25.94
N ILE A 336 11.52 28.77 -26.26
CA ILE A 336 10.97 30.07 -25.85
C ILE A 336 9.58 30.33 -26.48
N GLN A 337 9.31 29.75 -27.66
CA GLN A 337 7.99 29.82 -28.30
C GLN A 337 7.02 28.72 -27.85
N GLU A 338 7.48 27.67 -27.17
CA GLU A 338 6.63 26.58 -26.70
C GLU A 338 5.74 27.08 -25.55
N LYS A 339 4.43 27.07 -25.77
CA LYS A 339 3.46 27.43 -24.74
C LYS A 339 3.31 26.31 -23.73
N ASP A 340 3.21 26.69 -22.46
CA ASP A 340 2.85 25.76 -21.41
C ASP A 340 1.45 25.19 -21.69
N PRO A 341 1.29 23.85 -21.72
CA PRO A 341 0.02 23.23 -22.12
C PRO A 341 -1.14 23.51 -21.15
N MET A 342 -0.85 23.86 -19.89
CA MET A 342 -1.87 24.09 -18.86
C MET A 342 -2.33 25.54 -18.82
N THR A 343 -1.39 26.47 -18.96
CA THR A 343 -1.65 27.92 -18.82
C THR A 343 -1.76 28.64 -20.16
N THR A 344 -1.32 28.02 -21.25
CA THR A 344 -1.18 28.60 -22.60
C THR A 344 -0.23 29.80 -22.68
N LEU A 345 0.55 30.04 -21.62
CA LEU A 345 1.52 31.12 -21.52
C LEU A 345 2.85 30.72 -22.14
N PHE A 346 3.56 31.69 -22.71
CA PHE A 346 4.96 31.52 -23.07
C PHE A 346 5.83 31.55 -21.82
N PRO A 347 7.06 30.99 -21.84
CA PRO A 347 7.97 30.97 -20.69
C PRO A 347 8.17 32.33 -20.02
N PHE A 348 8.40 33.41 -20.79
CA PHE A 348 8.55 34.76 -20.25
C PHE A 348 7.26 35.30 -19.61
N ALA A 349 6.10 34.94 -20.15
CA ALA A 349 4.82 35.35 -19.58
C ALA A 349 4.53 34.57 -18.30
N ALA A 350 4.80 33.27 -18.28
CA ALA A 350 4.66 32.43 -17.08
C ALA A 350 5.54 32.93 -15.93
N MET A 351 6.79 33.34 -16.21
CA MET A 351 7.66 33.98 -15.21
C MET A 351 7.08 35.28 -14.66
N ALA A 352 6.50 36.11 -15.53
CA ALA A 352 5.97 37.42 -15.17
C ALA A 352 4.70 37.38 -14.31
N VAL A 353 3.97 36.26 -14.28
CA VAL A 353 2.73 36.12 -13.48
C VAL A 353 3.02 35.87 -11.99
N GLY A 354 4.23 35.44 -11.62
CA GLY A 354 4.58 35.16 -10.22
C GLY A 354 4.68 36.42 -9.35
N GLU A 355 4.29 36.32 -8.07
CA GLU A 355 4.37 37.40 -7.07
C GLU A 355 5.81 37.93 -6.87
N HIS A 356 6.81 37.11 -7.19
CA HIS A 356 8.24 37.46 -7.15
C HIS A 356 8.92 37.23 -8.51
N ALA A 357 8.31 37.75 -9.58
CA ALA A 357 8.85 37.63 -10.93
C ALA A 357 10.27 38.25 -11.05
N ASP A 358 11.23 37.45 -11.54
CA ASP A 358 12.56 37.93 -11.94
C ASP A 358 12.41 38.66 -13.30
N LEU A 359 12.17 39.97 -13.24
CA LEU A 359 11.93 40.79 -14.43
C LEU A 359 13.14 40.79 -15.37
N ASP A 360 14.37 40.70 -14.84
CA ASP A 360 15.58 40.67 -15.67
C ASP A 360 15.60 39.39 -16.53
N GLN A 361 15.28 38.24 -15.94
CA GLN A 361 15.17 36.98 -16.67
C GLN A 361 13.99 37.00 -17.67
N CYS A 362 12.87 37.63 -17.32
CA CYS A 362 11.75 37.85 -18.23
C CYS A 362 12.16 38.66 -19.47
N PHE A 363 12.81 39.81 -19.23
CA PHE A 363 13.31 40.68 -20.29
C PHE A 363 14.40 39.99 -21.11
N TYR A 364 15.26 39.18 -20.49
CA TYR A 364 16.27 38.39 -21.19
C TYR A 364 15.62 37.42 -22.20
N LEU A 365 14.64 36.61 -21.78
CA LEU A 365 13.95 35.70 -22.72
C LEU A 365 13.18 36.46 -23.80
N LEU A 366 12.55 37.59 -23.46
CA LEU A 366 11.83 38.42 -24.41
C LEU A 366 12.75 39.06 -25.46
N ARG A 367 13.93 39.54 -25.04
CA ARG A 367 14.94 40.11 -25.95
C ARG A 367 15.53 39.08 -26.89
N ARG A 368 15.65 37.82 -26.45
CA ARG A 368 16.08 36.72 -27.31
C ARG A 368 15.09 36.41 -28.42
N HIS A 369 13.79 36.63 -28.18
CA HIS A 369 12.77 36.33 -29.17
C HIS A 369 11.63 37.37 -29.26
N PRO A 370 11.91 38.60 -29.71
CA PRO A 370 10.95 39.70 -29.69
C PRO A 370 9.72 39.46 -30.58
N SER A 371 9.84 38.63 -31.62
CA SER A 371 8.75 38.35 -32.56
C SER A 371 7.55 37.62 -31.94
N VAL A 372 7.67 37.08 -30.71
CA VAL A 372 6.50 36.55 -29.98
C VAL A 372 5.47 37.65 -29.70
N LEU A 373 5.91 38.90 -29.53
CA LEU A 373 5.03 40.05 -29.33
C LEU A 373 4.33 40.46 -30.64
N GLU A 374 5.04 40.39 -31.76
CA GLU A 374 4.56 40.86 -33.06
C GLU A 374 3.41 40.00 -33.60
N LYS A 375 3.46 38.67 -33.39
CA LYS A 375 2.43 37.73 -33.86
C LYS A 375 1.04 38.02 -33.28
N ARG A 376 0.94 38.70 -32.13
CA ARG A 376 -0.35 39.04 -31.49
C ARG A 376 -1.03 40.26 -32.13
N SER A 377 -0.27 41.19 -32.67
CA SER A 377 -0.78 42.46 -33.24
C SER A 377 -1.64 42.25 -34.50
N ARG A 378 -1.41 41.17 -35.26
CA ARG A 378 -2.13 40.90 -36.52
C ARG A 378 -3.49 40.23 -36.35
N VAL A 379 -3.77 39.61 -35.20
CA VAL A 379 -5.01 38.83 -34.98
C VAL A 379 -6.16 39.70 -34.46
N SER A 380 -5.89 40.85 -33.84
CA SER A 380 -6.92 41.71 -33.24
C SER A 380 -7.60 42.69 -34.21
N VAL A 381 -7.07 42.91 -35.42
CA VAL A 381 -7.60 43.93 -36.33
C VAL A 381 -8.74 43.42 -37.23
N SER A 382 -8.90 42.10 -37.43
CA SER A 382 -9.91 41.60 -38.39
C SER A 382 -11.32 41.35 -37.83
N ARG A 383 -11.53 41.41 -36.51
CA ARG A 383 -12.85 41.13 -35.90
C ARG A 383 -13.71 42.37 -35.56
N SER A 384 -13.17 43.59 -35.57
CA SER A 384 -13.98 44.78 -35.29
C SER A 384 -14.72 45.36 -36.50
N SER A 385 -14.31 45.02 -37.73
CA SER A 385 -14.85 45.65 -38.96
C SER A 385 -16.15 45.02 -39.48
N LYS A 386 -16.62 43.89 -38.94
CA LYS A 386 -17.78 43.15 -39.48
C LYS A 386 -19.11 43.32 -38.72
N LYS A 387 -19.16 44.19 -37.69
CA LYS A 387 -20.39 44.44 -36.90
C LYS A 387 -21.07 45.80 -37.17
N ARG A 388 -20.68 46.55 -38.21
CA ARG A 388 -21.28 47.85 -38.54
C ARG A 388 -22.05 47.90 -39.86
N LYS A 389 -22.54 46.76 -40.36
CA LYS A 389 -23.33 46.71 -41.61
C LYS A 389 -24.58 45.83 -41.52
N ILE A 390 -25.26 45.86 -40.38
CA ILE A 390 -26.61 45.31 -40.18
C ILE A 390 -27.36 46.26 -39.23
N ARG A 391 -27.64 47.50 -39.67
CA ARG A 391 -28.61 48.45 -39.06
C ARG A 391 -29.11 49.51 -40.07
N GLU A 392 -29.13 49.19 -41.36
CA GLU A 392 -29.71 50.08 -42.39
C GLU A 392 -30.44 49.23 -43.45
N ILE A 393 -31.43 48.43 -43.02
CA ILE A 393 -32.54 47.94 -43.85
C ILE A 393 -33.71 47.70 -42.89
N GLU A 394 -34.39 48.76 -42.50
CA GLU A 394 -35.74 48.77 -41.92
C GLU A 394 -36.12 50.26 -41.79
N ASP A 395 -36.51 50.84 -42.92
CA ASP A 395 -37.44 51.99 -43.06
C ASP A 395 -37.94 52.03 -44.51
#